data_AF-A0A357VJN5-F1
#
_entry.id   AF-A0A357VJN5-F1
#
_cell.length_a   1.000
_cell.length_b   1.000
_cell.length_c   1.000
_cell.angle_alpha   90.00
_cell.angle_beta   90.00
_cell.angle_gamma   90.00
#
_symmetry.space_group_name_H-M   'P 1'
#
loop_
_entity.id
_entity.type
_entity.pdbx_description
1 polymer ?
#
loop_
_entity_poly.entity_id
_entity_poly.type
_entity_poly.pdbx_seq_one_letter_code
_entity_poly.pdbx_strand_id
1 'polypeptide(L)'
;MGRNIIIVFLPLLMFSLFFTGCGIFDNNNEELLREVKAIEELSNKYANFYMTTDAYIEKAKEVAKFTNEFYENKLYEGQLIITYSPRWDLFPEAIDMVKRKNTALFTEEQLKKLRNILKPAKTEIEVQISKVYNEGGNKYIFSKGKVVTTYNGHFYYNYYLRKYTFVKEEKEWKIKSIDTELYGEDYRKVEKVTFKGEPVEFLVKFNPLESD
;
A
#
# COMPACT_ATOMS: atom_id res chain seq x y z
N MET A 1 -26.46 -70.42 -1.99
CA MET A 1 -26.65 -69.69 -3.25
C MET A 1 -26.36 -68.21 -3.01
N GLY A 2 -25.54 -67.59 -3.85
CA GLY A 2 -25.42 -66.12 -3.94
C GLY A 2 -24.22 -65.50 -3.21
N ARG A 3 -23.25 -65.04 -4.00
CA ARG A 3 -21.98 -64.36 -3.70
C ARG A 3 -22.08 -62.87 -4.11
N ASN A 4 -21.11 -62.05 -3.68
CA ASN A 4 -20.67 -60.71 -4.18
C ASN A 4 -21.34 -59.49 -3.52
N ILE A 5 -20.71 -58.73 -2.59
CA ILE A 5 -19.50 -57.85 -2.58
C ILE A 5 -19.68 -56.54 -3.39
N ILE A 6 -19.58 -55.38 -2.71
CA ILE A 6 -18.61 -54.25 -2.86
C ILE A 6 -19.22 -52.92 -2.38
N ILE A 7 -18.65 -52.42 -1.27
CA ILE A 7 -18.14 -51.07 -0.95
C ILE A 7 -18.75 -49.90 -1.74
N VAL A 8 -19.13 -48.79 -1.07
CA VAL A 8 -18.74 -47.42 -1.48
C VAL A 8 -19.17 -46.36 -0.45
N PHE A 9 -18.14 -45.70 0.10
CA PHE A 9 -18.02 -44.26 0.40
C PHE A 9 -18.71 -43.64 1.63
N LEU A 10 -17.91 -43.44 2.67
CA LEU A 10 -17.46 -42.11 3.13
C LEU A 10 -18.50 -40.97 3.01
N PRO A 11 -19.31 -40.68 4.04
CA PRO A 11 -19.90 -39.37 4.16
C PRO A 11 -18.77 -38.40 4.51
N LEU A 12 -18.26 -37.76 3.45
CA LEU A 12 -17.70 -36.41 3.35
C LEU A 12 -17.30 -35.81 4.72
N LEU A 13 -16.02 -35.69 5.06
CA LEU A 13 -15.18 -34.55 4.60
C LEU A 13 -15.90 -33.18 4.64
N MET A 14 -16.79 -32.94 5.60
CA MET A 14 -17.33 -31.61 5.95
C MET A 14 -16.45 -30.88 6.97
N PHE A 15 -15.15 -31.16 6.99
CA PHE A 15 -14.18 -30.42 7.82
C PHE A 15 -12.84 -30.14 7.11
N SER A 16 -12.81 -30.22 5.78
CA SER A 16 -11.72 -29.67 5.00
C SER A 16 -12.19 -28.38 4.31
N LEU A 17 -11.39 -27.32 4.44
CA LEU A 17 -11.41 -26.05 3.70
C LEU A 17 -11.91 -24.79 4.44
N PHE A 18 -11.71 -24.70 5.76
CA PHE A 18 -11.66 -23.38 6.44
C PHE A 18 -10.26 -22.74 6.48
N PHE A 19 -9.35 -23.20 5.62
CA PHE A 19 -8.07 -22.53 5.34
C PHE A 19 -7.77 -22.55 3.84
N THR A 20 -8.53 -21.79 3.05
CA THR A 20 -8.01 -21.19 1.81
C THR A 20 -7.52 -19.78 2.14
N GLY A 21 -6.45 -19.70 2.93
CA GLY A 21 -5.51 -18.58 2.87
C GLY A 21 -4.52 -18.87 1.76
N CYS A 22 -4.87 -18.55 0.52
CA CYS A 22 -4.06 -18.49 -0.71
C CYS A 22 -5.04 -18.59 -1.89
N GLY A 23 -5.12 -17.58 -2.74
CA GLY A 23 -5.97 -17.64 -3.94
C GLY A 23 -6.37 -16.29 -4.55
N ILE A 24 -6.12 -15.16 -3.87
CA ILE A 24 -6.27 -13.82 -4.49
C ILE A 24 -5.22 -13.62 -5.60
N PHE A 25 -4.17 -14.43 -5.58
CA PHE A 25 -3.02 -14.37 -6.45
C PHE A 25 -2.97 -15.56 -7.44
N ASP A 26 -4.08 -15.93 -8.08
CA ASP A 26 -4.11 -17.06 -9.07
C ASP A 26 -4.71 -16.63 -10.43
N ASN A 27 -4.52 -15.38 -10.86
CA ASN A 27 -5.14 -14.86 -12.08
C ASN A 27 -4.29 -13.80 -12.80
N ASN A 28 -4.60 -13.45 -14.05
CA ASN A 28 -3.91 -12.45 -14.91
C ASN A 28 -3.77 -11.01 -14.33
N ASN A 29 -4.24 -10.79 -13.11
CA ASN A 29 -4.20 -9.53 -12.37
C ASN A 29 -3.29 -9.60 -11.13
N GLU A 30 -2.76 -10.77 -10.83
CA GLU A 30 -1.90 -11.05 -9.68
C GLU A 30 -0.64 -10.19 -9.69
N GLU A 31 0.03 -10.10 -10.84
CA GLU A 31 1.23 -9.28 -11.02
C GLU A 31 0.94 -7.82 -10.63
N LEU A 32 -0.16 -7.24 -11.11
CA LEU A 32 -0.53 -5.85 -10.81
C LEU A 32 -0.81 -5.62 -9.33
N LEU A 33 -1.49 -6.57 -8.67
CA LEU A 33 -1.74 -6.50 -7.23
C LEU A 33 -0.43 -6.62 -6.43
N ARG A 34 0.52 -7.44 -6.89
CA ARG A 34 1.86 -7.56 -6.28
C ARG A 34 2.66 -6.26 -6.44
N GLU A 35 2.66 -5.66 -7.62
CA GLU A 35 3.32 -4.37 -7.86
C GLU A 35 2.74 -3.28 -6.95
N VAL A 36 1.41 -3.18 -6.85
CA VAL A 36 0.74 -2.21 -5.95
C VAL A 36 1.12 -2.46 -4.49
N LYS A 37 1.09 -3.72 -4.02
CA LYS A 37 1.50 -4.07 -2.65
C LYS A 37 2.95 -3.66 -2.38
N ALA A 38 3.87 -3.96 -3.29
CA ALA A 38 5.28 -3.62 -3.14
C ALA A 38 5.50 -2.10 -3.10
N ILE A 39 4.83 -1.33 -3.96
CA ILE A 39 4.89 0.15 -3.92
C ILE A 39 4.34 0.66 -2.59
N GLU A 40 3.23 0.13 -2.10
CA GLU A 40 2.65 0.54 -0.81
C GLU A 40 3.59 0.25 0.37
N GLU A 41 4.22 -0.92 0.41
CA GLU A 41 5.24 -1.24 1.42
C GLU A 41 6.40 -0.25 1.39
N LEU A 42 6.95 0.01 0.20
CA LEU A 42 8.05 0.96 0.03
C LEU A 42 7.64 2.38 0.41
N SER A 43 6.45 2.81 0.01
CA SER A 43 5.95 4.18 0.28
C SER A 43 5.73 4.40 1.77
N ASN A 44 5.19 3.41 2.49
CA ASN A 44 5.03 3.51 3.94
C ASN A 44 6.37 3.41 4.68
N LYS A 45 7.32 2.61 4.22
CA LYS A 45 8.70 2.61 4.76
C LYS A 45 9.37 3.97 4.55
N TYR A 46 9.22 4.58 3.36
CA TYR A 46 9.69 5.93 3.08
C TYR A 46 9.04 6.98 4.00
N ALA A 47 7.71 6.98 4.12
CA ALA A 47 6.97 7.93 4.95
C ALA A 47 7.33 7.84 6.45
N ASN A 48 7.84 6.69 6.90
CA ASN A 48 8.35 6.48 8.25
C ASN A 48 9.89 6.56 8.34
N PHE A 49 10.51 7.22 7.36
CA PHE A 49 11.93 7.56 7.35
C PHE A 49 12.86 6.34 7.31
N TYR A 50 12.46 5.18 6.82
CA TYR A 50 13.33 4.00 6.72
C TYR A 50 14.29 4.02 5.52
N MET A 51 14.10 4.94 4.57
CA MET A 51 14.92 5.09 3.37
C MET A 51 14.89 6.53 2.87
N THR A 52 15.92 6.94 2.13
CA THR A 52 15.96 8.21 1.40
C THR A 52 14.95 8.24 0.24
N THR A 53 14.67 9.44 -0.27
CA THR A 53 13.79 9.64 -1.44
C THR A 53 14.36 8.97 -2.68
N ASP A 54 15.66 9.11 -2.92
CA ASP A 54 16.31 8.52 -4.08
C ASP A 54 16.24 6.99 -4.03
N ALA A 55 16.56 6.40 -2.88
CA ALA A 55 16.47 4.95 -2.68
C ALA A 55 15.02 4.44 -2.78
N TYR A 56 14.04 5.24 -2.35
CA TYR A 56 12.63 4.91 -2.51
C TYR A 56 12.21 4.90 -3.99
N ILE A 57 12.53 5.96 -4.75
CA ILE A 57 12.16 6.07 -6.16
C ILE A 57 12.82 4.96 -6.99
N GLU A 58 14.09 4.68 -6.73
CA GLU A 58 14.83 3.58 -7.39
C GLU A 58 14.13 2.24 -7.16
N LYS A 59 13.91 1.86 -5.89
CA LYS A 59 13.25 0.59 -5.55
C LYS A 59 11.82 0.50 -6.07
N ALA A 60 11.07 1.60 -6.07
CA ALA A 60 9.72 1.62 -6.61
C ALA A 60 9.73 1.27 -8.11
N LYS A 61 10.71 1.79 -8.86
CA LYS A 61 10.92 1.50 -10.28
C LYS A 61 11.42 0.07 -10.57
N GLU A 62 12.02 -0.60 -9.59
CA GLU A 62 12.44 -2.01 -9.69
C GLU A 62 11.28 -2.98 -9.49
N VAL A 63 10.37 -2.68 -8.56
CA VAL A 63 9.28 -3.60 -8.17
C VAL A 63 8.02 -3.45 -9.00
N ALA A 64 7.94 -2.45 -9.87
CA ALA A 64 6.77 -2.19 -10.70
C ALA A 64 7.13 -1.59 -12.05
N LYS A 65 6.31 -1.91 -13.06
CA LYS A 65 6.48 -1.39 -14.42
C LYS A 65 5.76 -0.07 -14.58
N PHE A 66 6.46 0.96 -15.02
CA PHE A 66 5.89 2.28 -15.34
C PHE A 66 5.89 2.55 -16.84
N THR A 67 5.02 3.44 -17.30
CA THR A 67 5.03 3.87 -18.71
C THR A 67 6.33 4.60 -19.06
N ASN A 68 6.68 4.65 -20.34
CA ASN A 68 7.85 5.41 -20.78
C ASN A 68 7.72 6.90 -20.39
N GLU A 69 6.51 7.45 -20.54
CA GLU A 69 6.19 8.83 -20.12
C GLU A 69 6.52 9.08 -18.64
N PHE A 70 6.25 8.11 -17.77
CA PHE A 70 6.55 8.21 -16.35
C PHE A 70 8.06 8.28 -16.09
N TYR A 71 8.86 7.48 -16.80
CA TYR A 71 10.32 7.49 -16.66
C TYR A 71 10.96 8.77 -17.20
N GLU A 72 10.40 9.34 -18.27
CA GLU A 72 10.96 10.52 -18.94
C GLU A 72 10.63 11.83 -18.21
N ASN A 73 9.61 11.85 -17.35
CA ASN A 73 9.14 13.07 -16.71
C ASN A 73 9.15 12.96 -15.17
N LYS A 74 10.11 13.67 -14.55
CA LYS A 74 10.29 13.73 -13.09
C LYS A 74 9.07 14.22 -12.30
N LEU A 75 8.12 14.93 -12.93
CA LEU A 75 6.88 15.32 -12.25
C LEU A 75 6.07 14.09 -11.81
N TYR A 76 6.18 12.97 -12.54
CA TYR A 76 5.52 11.72 -12.17
C TYR A 76 6.18 11.02 -10.99
N GLU A 77 7.46 11.25 -10.69
CA GLU A 77 8.10 10.72 -9.49
C GLU A 77 7.44 11.25 -8.21
N GLY A 78 6.94 12.50 -8.25
CA GLY A 78 6.17 13.08 -7.15
C GLY A 78 4.89 12.31 -6.83
N GLN A 79 4.32 11.57 -7.80
CA GLN A 79 3.11 10.76 -7.60
C GLN A 79 3.38 9.47 -6.79
N LEU A 80 4.64 9.04 -6.70
CA LEU A 80 5.03 7.89 -5.86
C LEU A 80 4.92 8.22 -4.38
N ILE A 81 5.22 9.47 -4.02
CA ILE A 81 5.53 9.84 -2.65
C ILE A 81 4.25 10.09 -1.86
N ILE A 82 4.03 9.29 -0.82
CA ILE A 82 3.05 9.59 0.22
C ILE A 82 3.73 10.44 1.30
N THR A 83 3.10 11.55 1.70
CA THR A 83 3.58 12.45 2.75
C THR A 83 2.59 12.55 3.92
N TYR A 84 2.18 11.43 4.53
CA TYR A 84 1.63 11.55 5.87
C TYR A 84 2.79 11.87 6.83
N SER A 85 2.75 13.05 7.42
CA SER A 85 3.78 13.49 8.35
C SER A 85 3.42 13.06 9.77
N PRO A 86 4.40 12.66 10.59
CA PRO A 86 4.21 12.62 12.03
C PRO A 86 3.71 13.99 12.52
N ARG A 87 2.96 13.99 13.62
CA ARG A 87 2.62 15.20 14.36
C ARG A 87 3.91 15.77 14.97
N TRP A 88 4.62 16.58 14.18
CA TRP A 88 5.96 17.08 14.54
C TRP A 88 5.94 17.90 15.83
N ASP A 89 4.83 18.57 16.13
CA ASP A 89 4.57 19.27 17.40
C ASP A 89 4.79 18.41 18.66
N LEU A 90 4.70 17.08 18.54
CA LEU A 90 4.99 16.14 19.63
C LEU A 90 6.48 15.84 19.83
N PHE A 91 7.31 16.24 18.87
CA PHE A 91 8.75 15.99 18.85
C PHE A 91 9.52 17.29 18.58
N PRO A 92 9.60 18.21 19.57
CA PRO A 92 10.28 19.50 19.39
C PRO A 92 11.70 19.38 18.81
N GLU A 93 12.44 18.34 19.19
CA GLU A 93 13.78 18.03 18.69
C GLU A 93 13.80 17.69 17.19
N ALA A 94 12.73 17.05 16.68
CA ALA A 94 12.56 16.76 15.26
C ALA A 94 12.06 17.98 14.48
N ILE A 95 11.24 18.85 15.11
CA ILE A 95 10.73 20.08 14.48
C ILE A 95 11.87 20.92 13.93
N ASP A 96 12.94 21.12 14.69
CA ASP A 96 14.07 21.93 14.25
C ASP A 96 14.84 21.29 13.07
N MET A 97 14.87 19.96 13.01
CA MET A 97 15.45 19.24 11.87
C MET A 97 14.59 19.36 10.61
N VAL A 98 13.25 19.33 10.76
CA VAL A 98 12.29 19.33 9.66
C VAL A 98 12.00 20.75 9.16
N LYS A 99 11.86 21.74 10.04
CA LYS A 99 11.61 23.15 9.64
C LYS A 99 12.70 23.73 8.74
N ARG A 100 13.94 23.23 8.87
CA ARG A 100 15.11 23.76 8.15
C ARG A 100 15.41 23.02 6.86
N LYS A 101 14.70 21.93 6.54
CA LYS A 101 15.02 21.07 5.40
C LYS A 101 13.76 20.54 4.74
N ASN A 102 13.79 20.47 3.41
CA ASN A 102 12.87 19.61 2.69
C ASN A 102 13.15 18.16 3.13
N THR A 103 12.14 17.46 3.67
CA THR A 103 12.28 16.09 4.16
C THR A 103 12.75 15.14 3.08
N ALA A 104 12.52 15.48 1.80
CA ALA A 104 13.02 14.74 0.66
C ALA A 104 14.57 14.75 0.53
N LEU A 105 15.26 15.64 1.25
CA LEU A 105 16.71 15.87 1.18
C LEU A 105 17.47 15.36 2.42
N PHE A 106 16.84 14.56 3.26
CA PHE A 106 17.53 14.00 4.42
C PHE A 106 18.51 12.89 4.03
N THR A 107 19.68 12.90 4.67
CA THR A 107 20.65 11.81 4.57
C THR A 107 20.22 10.61 5.42
N GLU A 108 20.77 9.43 5.15
CA GLU A 108 20.51 8.22 5.95
C GLU A 108 20.80 8.42 7.45
N GLU A 109 21.85 9.15 7.79
CA GLU A 109 22.16 9.49 9.19
C GLU A 109 21.08 10.37 9.82
N GLN A 110 20.55 11.34 9.08
CA GLN A 110 19.47 12.22 9.53
C GLN A 110 18.16 11.44 9.70
N LEU A 111 17.85 10.55 8.77
CA LEU A 111 16.71 9.65 8.88
C LEU A 111 16.84 8.74 10.12
N LYS A 112 18.02 8.16 10.35
CA LYS A 112 18.29 7.35 11.56
C LYS A 112 18.10 8.15 12.84
N LYS A 113 18.55 9.41 12.87
CA LYS A 113 18.34 10.32 14.00
C LYS A 113 16.84 10.60 14.21
N LEU A 114 16.09 10.90 13.16
CA LEU A 114 14.64 11.10 13.22
C LEU A 114 13.93 9.85 13.75
N ARG A 115 14.24 8.66 13.22
CA ARG A 115 13.67 7.41 13.73
C ARG A 115 13.92 7.21 15.22
N ASN A 116 15.12 7.55 15.70
CA ASN A 116 15.44 7.48 17.14
C ASN A 116 14.61 8.46 17.98
N ILE A 117 14.41 9.70 17.51
CA ILE A 117 13.56 10.70 18.18
C ILE A 117 12.11 10.23 18.24
N LEU A 118 11.62 9.58 17.18
CA LEU A 118 10.24 9.11 17.05
C LEU A 118 9.95 7.80 17.80
N LYS A 119 10.97 7.05 18.26
CA LYS A 119 10.83 5.77 18.98
C LYS A 119 9.79 5.74 20.11
N PRO A 120 9.64 6.80 20.93
CA PRO A 120 8.63 6.81 21.98
C PRO A 120 7.18 6.76 21.47
N ALA A 121 6.94 7.11 20.20
CA ALA A 121 5.64 6.90 19.58
C ALA A 121 5.56 5.54 18.89
N LYS A 122 4.41 4.90 19.05
CA LYS A 122 4.07 3.68 18.32
C LYS A 122 3.30 4.08 17.07
N THR A 123 3.79 3.67 15.89
CA THR A 123 3.05 3.82 14.64
C THR A 123 2.55 2.46 14.19
N GLU A 124 1.23 2.33 14.06
CA GLU A 124 0.56 1.16 13.48
C GLU A 124 -0.02 1.55 12.13
N ILE A 125 0.17 0.68 11.14
CA ILE A 125 -0.28 0.96 9.77
C ILE A 125 -1.07 -0.24 9.26
N GLU A 126 -2.25 0.05 8.74
CA GLU A 126 -3.06 -0.91 8.00
C GLU A 126 -3.27 -0.37 6.60
N VAL A 127 -2.85 -1.16 5.60
CA VAL A 127 -3.10 -0.88 4.18
C VAL A 127 -4.08 -1.90 3.65
N GLN A 128 -5.01 -1.43 2.84
CA GLN A 128 -5.94 -2.27 2.10
C GLN A 128 -5.84 -2.00 0.60
N ILE A 129 -5.86 -3.05 -0.23
CA ILE A 129 -5.82 -2.95 -1.70
C ILE A 129 -7.09 -3.54 -2.29
N SER A 130 -7.66 -2.84 -3.26
CA SER A 130 -8.86 -3.25 -3.97
C SER A 130 -8.64 -4.39 -4.94
N LYS A 131 -9.73 -5.00 -5.40
CA LYS A 131 -9.68 -5.77 -6.64
C LYS A 131 -9.30 -4.88 -7.83
N VAL A 132 -8.99 -5.51 -8.96
CA VAL A 132 -8.74 -4.79 -10.23
C VAL A 132 -10.07 -4.44 -10.91
N TYR A 133 -10.23 -3.17 -11.27
CA TYR A 133 -11.36 -2.67 -12.06
C TYR A 133 -10.92 -2.43 -13.50
N ASN A 134 -11.81 -2.70 -14.46
CA ASN A 134 -11.56 -2.46 -15.89
C ASN A 134 -12.51 -1.40 -16.41
N GLU A 135 -11.98 -0.37 -17.08
CA GLU A 135 -12.78 0.65 -17.77
C GLU A 135 -12.00 1.32 -18.89
N GLY A 136 -12.65 1.48 -20.05
CA GLY A 136 -12.10 2.27 -21.15
C GLY A 136 -10.77 1.73 -21.69
N GLY A 137 -10.53 0.41 -21.57
CA GLY A 137 -9.26 -0.21 -21.93
C GLY A 137 -8.16 -0.11 -20.87
N ASN A 138 -8.42 0.56 -19.75
CA ASN A 138 -7.49 0.70 -18.63
C ASN A 138 -7.87 -0.22 -17.47
N LYS A 139 -6.89 -0.45 -16.59
CA LYS A 139 -7.08 -1.11 -15.30
C LYS A 139 -6.87 -0.13 -14.16
N TYR A 140 -7.66 -0.26 -13.10
CA TYR A 140 -7.60 0.59 -11.92
C TYR A 140 -7.49 -0.27 -10.67
N ILE A 141 -6.60 0.13 -9.77
CA ILE A 141 -6.46 -0.46 -8.44
C ILE A 141 -6.46 0.69 -7.44
N PHE A 142 -7.20 0.53 -6.35
CA PHE A 142 -7.25 1.48 -5.26
C PHE A 142 -6.51 0.91 -4.08
N SER A 143 -5.74 1.74 -3.39
CA SER A 143 -5.23 1.42 -2.06
C SER A 143 -5.74 2.45 -1.07
N LYS A 144 -5.91 2.04 0.18
CA LYS A 144 -6.15 2.97 1.28
C LYS A 144 -5.32 2.58 2.49
N GLY A 145 -4.85 3.58 3.21
CA GLY A 145 -4.10 3.37 4.44
C GLY A 145 -4.76 4.06 5.62
N LYS A 146 -4.69 3.39 6.77
CA LYS A 146 -4.93 3.95 8.09
C LYS A 146 -3.63 3.89 8.87
N VAL A 147 -3.11 5.06 9.22
CA VAL A 147 -1.93 5.22 10.06
C VAL A 147 -2.38 5.74 11.41
N VAL A 148 -2.03 5.01 12.48
CA VAL A 148 -2.31 5.40 13.86
C VAL A 148 -0.99 5.63 14.58
N THR A 149 -0.73 6.87 14.97
CA THR A 149 0.42 7.20 15.83
C THR A 149 -0.08 7.37 17.26
N THR A 150 0.48 6.59 18.18
CA THR A 150 0.19 6.66 19.62
C THR A 150 1.38 7.25 20.37
N TYR A 151 1.16 8.32 21.13
CA TYR A 151 2.19 8.97 21.93
C TYR A 151 1.58 9.53 23.22
N ASN A 152 2.16 9.21 24.38
CA ASN A 152 1.67 9.64 25.70
C ASN A 152 0.16 9.43 25.92
N GLY A 153 -0.39 8.31 25.43
CA GLY A 153 -1.82 7.99 25.54
C GLY A 153 -2.75 8.74 24.56
N HIS A 154 -2.19 9.60 23.70
CA HIS A 154 -2.94 10.25 22.62
C HIS A 154 -2.82 9.46 21.31
N PHE A 155 -3.90 9.45 20.54
CA PHE A 155 -4.00 8.79 19.24
C PHE A 155 -4.15 9.82 18.13
N TYR A 156 -3.35 9.67 17.07
CA TYR A 156 -3.38 10.52 15.89
C TYR A 156 -3.61 9.66 14.66
N TYR A 157 -4.59 10.06 13.85
CA TYR A 157 -5.02 9.29 12.69
C TYR A 157 -4.65 10.03 11.41
N ASN A 158 -4.01 9.31 10.49
CA ASN A 158 -3.85 9.75 9.11
C ASN A 158 -4.45 8.72 8.17
N TYR A 159 -5.30 9.19 7.27
CA TYR A 159 -5.93 8.40 6.24
C TYR A 159 -5.48 8.89 4.86
N TYR A 160 -5.19 7.95 3.97
CA TYR A 160 -4.93 8.23 2.56
C TYR A 160 -5.68 7.24 1.66
N LEU A 161 -5.92 7.67 0.43
CA LEU A 161 -6.42 6.85 -0.67
C LEU A 161 -5.50 7.07 -1.86
N ARG A 162 -5.16 6.01 -2.58
CA ARG A 162 -4.50 6.11 -3.87
C ARG A 162 -5.27 5.38 -4.93
N LYS A 163 -5.15 5.88 -6.15
CA LYS A 163 -5.67 5.25 -7.36
C LYS A 163 -4.51 5.05 -8.32
N TYR A 164 -4.23 3.79 -8.60
CA TYR A 164 -3.27 3.35 -9.61
C TYR A 164 -4.01 3.18 -10.92
N THR A 165 -3.53 3.87 -11.96
CA THR A 165 -4.04 3.72 -13.32
C THR A 165 -3.02 2.95 -14.15
N PHE A 166 -3.44 1.80 -14.67
CA PHE A 166 -2.65 0.96 -15.54
C PHE A 166 -3.16 1.08 -16.98
N VAL A 167 -2.22 1.24 -17.91
CA VAL A 167 -2.45 1.20 -19.34
C VAL A 167 -1.66 0.07 -19.96
N LYS A 168 -2.11 -0.39 -21.13
CA LYS A 168 -1.38 -1.40 -21.87
C LYS A 168 -0.42 -0.73 -22.85
N GLU A 169 0.87 -0.83 -22.60
CA GLU A 169 1.92 -0.42 -23.53
C GLU A 169 2.56 -1.66 -24.13
N GLU A 170 2.57 -1.73 -25.45
CA GLU A 170 2.97 -2.91 -26.21
C GLU A 170 2.14 -4.14 -25.83
N LYS A 171 2.66 -5.00 -24.94
CA LYS A 171 1.99 -6.21 -24.44
C LYS A 171 1.91 -6.28 -22.93
N GLU A 172 2.43 -5.29 -22.22
CA GLU A 172 2.50 -5.26 -20.76
C GLU A 172 1.57 -4.20 -20.17
N TRP A 173 1.02 -4.49 -19.00
CA TRP A 173 0.31 -3.49 -18.21
C TRP A 173 1.35 -2.70 -17.42
N LYS A 174 1.30 -1.38 -17.52
CA LYS A 174 2.23 -0.48 -16.86
C LYS A 174 1.47 0.63 -16.13
N ILE A 175 2.01 1.07 -15.01
CA ILE A 175 1.48 2.18 -14.23
C ILE A 175 1.72 3.47 -15.01
N LYS A 176 0.63 4.13 -15.39
CA LYS A 176 0.65 5.44 -16.02
C LYS A 176 0.64 6.57 -14.99
N SER A 177 -0.18 6.43 -13.96
CA SER A 177 -0.31 7.45 -12.91
C SER A 177 -0.69 6.83 -11.58
N ILE A 178 -0.34 7.56 -10.52
CA ILE A 178 -0.74 7.24 -9.15
C ILE A 178 -1.31 8.50 -8.50
N ASP A 179 -2.63 8.59 -8.46
CA ASP A 179 -3.31 9.73 -7.85
C ASP A 179 -3.41 9.48 -6.35
N THR A 180 -2.96 10.42 -5.51
CA THR A 180 -2.94 10.28 -4.04
C THR A 180 -3.75 11.39 -3.40
N GLU A 181 -4.72 11.00 -2.55
CA GLU A 181 -5.51 11.91 -1.73
C GLU A 181 -5.22 11.68 -0.25
N LEU A 182 -4.95 12.77 0.48
CA LEU A 182 -4.73 12.78 1.93
C LEU A 182 -5.96 13.34 2.62
N TYR A 183 -6.50 12.60 3.59
CA TYR A 183 -7.72 12.99 4.30
C TYR A 183 -7.48 13.36 5.77
N GLY A 184 -6.24 13.32 6.25
CA GLY A 184 -5.93 13.59 7.66
C GLY A 184 -6.74 12.66 8.55
N GLU A 185 -7.61 13.20 9.41
CA GLU A 185 -8.47 12.44 10.33
C GLU A 185 -9.84 12.03 9.76
N ASP A 186 -10.22 12.47 8.54
CA ASP A 186 -11.56 12.24 7.98
C ASP A 186 -11.71 10.87 7.32
N TYR A 187 -11.81 9.82 8.15
CA TYR A 187 -11.93 8.43 7.71
C TYR A 187 -13.13 8.15 6.79
N ARG A 188 -14.21 8.94 6.93
CA ARG A 188 -15.47 8.72 6.20
C ARG A 188 -15.32 8.88 4.70
N LYS A 189 -14.37 9.71 4.25
CA LYS A 189 -14.08 9.89 2.82
C LYS A 189 -13.41 8.66 2.22
N VAL A 190 -12.55 8.02 2.99
CA VAL A 190 -11.87 6.78 2.59
C VAL A 190 -12.82 5.59 2.57
N GLU A 191 -13.79 5.51 3.48
CA GLU A 191 -14.77 4.42 3.50
C GLU A 191 -15.79 4.52 2.36
N LYS A 192 -16.11 5.73 1.91
CA LYS A 192 -17.14 6.00 0.88
C LYS A 192 -16.58 6.08 -0.53
N VAL A 193 -15.36 5.63 -0.76
CA VAL A 193 -14.79 5.64 -2.11
C VAL A 193 -15.64 4.75 -3.04
N THR A 194 -15.99 5.31 -4.19
CA THR A 194 -16.78 4.63 -5.22
C THR A 194 -16.04 4.61 -6.55
N PHE A 195 -16.25 3.56 -7.32
CA PHE A 195 -15.86 3.47 -8.72
C PHE A 195 -17.12 3.24 -9.58
N LYS A 196 -17.42 4.17 -10.49
CA LYS A 196 -18.67 4.19 -11.28
C LYS A 196 -19.96 4.20 -10.45
N GLY A 197 -19.94 4.85 -9.29
CA GLY A 197 -21.09 4.92 -8.40
C GLY A 197 -21.25 3.68 -7.49
N GLU A 198 -20.47 2.62 -7.71
CA GLU A 198 -20.45 1.44 -6.85
C GLU A 198 -19.32 1.54 -5.81
N PRO A 199 -19.51 1.06 -4.56
CA PRO A 199 -18.46 1.03 -3.56
C PRO A 199 -17.23 0.23 -4.03
N VAL A 200 -16.03 0.75 -3.74
CA VAL A 200 -14.79 -0.01 -4.01
C VAL A 200 -14.64 -1.14 -2.99
N GLU A 201 -14.51 -2.36 -3.51
CA GLU A 201 -14.22 -3.57 -2.75
C GLU A 201 -12.71 -3.75 -2.50
N PHE A 202 -12.34 -3.84 -1.23
CA PHE A 202 -10.97 -4.06 -0.73
C PHE A 202 -10.76 -5.52 -0.32
N LEU A 203 -9.76 -6.18 -0.91
CA LEU A 203 -9.55 -7.63 -0.78
C LEU A 203 -8.28 -7.99 -0.01
N VAL A 204 -7.20 -7.22 -0.19
CA VAL A 204 -5.92 -7.47 0.48
C VAL A 204 -5.81 -6.51 1.66
N LYS A 205 -5.33 -7.00 2.80
CA LYS A 205 -5.07 -6.21 4.01
C LYS A 205 -3.74 -6.63 4.61
N PHE A 206 -2.87 -5.67 4.93
CA PHE A 206 -1.53 -5.94 5.48
C PHE A 206 -0.98 -4.76 6.28
N ASN A 207 0.05 -5.01 7.09
CA ASN A 207 0.84 -3.99 7.77
C ASN A 207 2.19 -3.82 7.03
N PRO A 208 2.47 -2.67 6.40
CA PRO A 208 3.69 -2.46 5.60
C PRO A 208 4.98 -2.35 6.42
N LEU A 209 4.88 -2.21 7.75
CA LEU A 209 6.03 -2.11 8.65
C LEU A 209 6.36 -3.42 9.37
N GLU A 210 5.47 -4.41 9.32
CA GLU A 210 5.81 -5.77 9.71
C GLU A 210 6.60 -6.42 8.57
N SER A 211 7.79 -6.91 8.87
CA SER A 211 8.51 -7.78 7.94
C SER A 211 7.78 -9.13 7.90
N ASP A 212 7.53 -9.65 6.69
CA ASP A 212 7.16 -11.06 6.49
C ASP A 212 8.12 -12.01 7.23
#